data_AF-A0A924CFY7-F1
#
_entry.id   AF-A0A924CFY7-F1
#
_cell.length_a   1.000
_cell.length_b   1.000
_cell.length_c   1.000
_cell.angle_alpha   90.00
_cell.angle_beta   90.00
_cell.angle_gamma   90.00
#
_symmetry.space_group_name_H-M   'P 1'
#
loop_
_entity.id
_entity.type
_entity.pdbx_description
1 polymer ?
#
loop_
_entity_poly.entity_id
_entity_poly.type
_entity_poly.pdbx_seq_one_letter_code
_entity_poly.pdbx_strand_id
1 'polypeptide(L)'
;MILLHLNKLHRVKKIGIISLLLVFHSLMASSSNSKAQTERVPPFQGTRKFCSDESKQTYSVKIKGSNVIIAYASVKIKGSFKKGLLLTNDPKEVEYWRYGGKHNYGKYYILKADYFSVLIPENGEYYFYTLCKQ
;
A
#
# COMPACT_ATOMS: atom_id res chain seq x y z
N MET A 1 5.34 -30.38 -65.57
CA MET A 1 4.16 -30.75 -66.38
C MET A 1 3.25 -31.56 -65.47
N ILE A 2 2.13 -30.98 -65.00
CA ILE A 2 0.78 -31.18 -65.59
C ILE A 2 0.39 -32.67 -65.43
N LEU A 3 -0.67 -33.11 -64.74
CA LEU A 3 -1.99 -32.53 -64.47
C LEU A 3 -2.69 -33.34 -63.35
N LEU A 4 -3.67 -32.68 -62.75
CA LEU A 4 -4.83 -33.14 -61.98
C LEU A 4 -5.25 -34.62 -62.08
N HIS A 5 -5.83 -35.13 -60.98
CA HIS A 5 -7.26 -35.50 -61.00
C HIS A 5 -7.92 -35.37 -59.62
N LEU A 6 -8.92 -34.48 -59.57
CA LEU A 6 -9.98 -34.43 -58.57
C LEU A 6 -10.73 -35.76 -58.49
N ASN A 7 -11.16 -36.16 -57.29
CA ASN A 7 -12.38 -36.94 -57.16
C ASN A 7 -13.20 -36.61 -55.90
N LYS A 8 -14.39 -36.07 -56.19
CA LYS A 8 -15.70 -36.21 -55.54
C LYS A 8 -15.76 -36.39 -54.01
N LEU A 9 -16.34 -35.41 -53.31
CA LEU A 9 -17.79 -35.26 -53.11
C LEU A 9 -18.35 -36.30 -52.12
N HIS A 10 -18.50 -35.91 -50.85
CA HIS A 10 -19.66 -36.31 -50.08
C HIS A 10 -20.05 -35.19 -49.09
N ARG A 11 -21.00 -34.36 -49.53
CA ARG A 11 -21.87 -33.59 -48.62
C ARG A 11 -22.73 -34.58 -47.85
N VAL A 12 -22.69 -34.55 -46.53
CA VAL A 12 -23.85 -34.94 -45.72
C VAL A 12 -24.12 -33.84 -44.71
N LYS A 13 -25.21 -33.12 -44.95
CA LYS A 13 -25.87 -32.24 -43.97
C LYS A 13 -26.33 -33.10 -42.79
N LYS A 14 -26.05 -32.68 -41.55
CA LYS A 14 -27.02 -32.81 -40.44
C LYS A 14 -26.92 -31.61 -39.51
N ILE A 15 -28.05 -30.95 -39.40
CA ILE A 15 -28.37 -29.82 -38.54
C ILE A 15 -28.62 -30.34 -37.12
N GLY A 16 -28.08 -29.61 -36.13
CA GLY A 16 -28.73 -29.29 -34.86
C GLY A 16 -28.85 -30.38 -33.81
N ILE A 17 -28.13 -30.21 -32.70
CA ILE A 17 -28.71 -30.32 -31.35
C ILE A 17 -28.16 -29.16 -30.51
N ILE A 18 -29.04 -28.20 -30.23
CA ILE A 18 -28.93 -27.25 -29.13
C ILE A 18 -29.38 -27.98 -27.86
N SER A 19 -28.51 -28.07 -26.86
CA SER A 19 -28.89 -28.19 -25.44
C SER A 19 -27.64 -27.95 -24.61
N LEU A 20 -27.56 -26.79 -23.97
CA LEU A 20 -28.02 -26.58 -22.59
C LEU A 20 -26.86 -26.86 -21.61
N LEU A 21 -26.03 -25.84 -21.38
CA LEU A 21 -25.40 -25.68 -20.07
C LEU A 21 -25.61 -24.24 -19.60
N LEU A 22 -26.66 -24.13 -18.82
CA LEU A 22 -27.07 -23.02 -17.99
C LEU A 22 -25.96 -22.67 -16.98
N VAL A 23 -25.76 -21.36 -16.83
CA VAL A 23 -25.64 -20.70 -15.52
C VAL A 23 -24.33 -20.98 -14.75
N PHE A 24 -23.30 -20.20 -15.07
CA PHE A 24 -22.47 -19.60 -14.02
C PHE A 24 -22.88 -18.14 -13.86
N HIS A 25 -23.84 -17.93 -12.96
CA HIS A 25 -24.03 -16.65 -12.31
C HIS A 25 -22.81 -16.36 -11.42
N SER A 26 -22.55 -15.06 -11.27
CA SER A 26 -21.75 -14.49 -10.18
C SER A 26 -20.24 -14.54 -10.36
N LEU A 27 -19.73 -13.62 -11.17
CA LEU A 27 -18.80 -12.66 -10.60
C LEU A 27 -18.97 -11.35 -11.35
N MET A 28 -19.86 -10.49 -10.85
CA MET A 28 -19.63 -9.07 -11.00
C MET A 28 -18.27 -8.81 -10.38
N ALA A 29 -17.25 -8.73 -11.23
CA ALA A 29 -16.09 -7.93 -10.95
C ALA A 29 -16.61 -6.49 -10.80
N SER A 30 -17.13 -6.18 -9.62
CA SER A 30 -16.94 -4.87 -9.04
C SER A 30 -15.44 -4.69 -8.98
N SER A 31 -14.88 -4.24 -10.10
CA SER A 31 -13.73 -3.37 -10.12
C SER A 31 -14.17 -2.15 -9.32
N SER A 32 -14.13 -2.29 -7.99
CA SER A 32 -13.98 -1.16 -7.10
C SER A 32 -12.69 -0.51 -7.57
N ASN A 33 -12.88 0.49 -8.43
CA ASN A 33 -11.88 1.43 -8.83
C ASN A 33 -11.60 2.28 -7.58
N SER A 34 -11.06 1.64 -6.54
CA SER A 34 -10.32 2.33 -5.51
C SER A 34 -9.13 2.87 -6.27
N LYS A 35 -9.29 4.07 -6.81
CA LYS A 35 -8.17 4.97 -6.98
C LYS A 35 -7.52 4.97 -5.60
N ALA A 36 -6.51 4.12 -5.42
CA ALA A 36 -5.55 4.21 -4.35
C ALA A 36 -4.91 5.57 -4.60
N GLN A 37 -5.57 6.59 -4.08
CA GLN A 37 -5.16 7.97 -4.15
C GLN A 37 -3.88 7.95 -3.33
N THR A 38 -2.77 7.73 -4.03
CA THR A 38 -1.44 7.75 -3.47
C THR A 38 -1.31 9.19 -3.00
N GLU A 39 -1.64 9.45 -1.73
CA GLU A 39 -1.57 10.77 -1.13
C GLU A 39 -0.12 11.23 -1.28
N ARG A 40 0.13 12.02 -2.33
CA ARG A 40 1.41 12.69 -2.57
C ARG A 40 1.60 13.85 -1.62
N VAL A 41 0.52 14.30 -0.99
CA VAL A 41 0.46 15.39 -0.04
C VAL A 41 0.40 14.80 1.37
N PRO A 42 1.19 15.31 2.33
CA PRO A 42 1.08 14.87 3.72
C PRO A 42 -0.31 15.14 4.30
N PRO A 43 -0.74 14.34 5.30
CA PRO A 43 -2.08 14.44 5.88
C PRO A 43 -2.35 15.73 6.66
N PHE A 44 -1.29 16.48 7.02
CA PHE A 44 -1.41 17.79 7.63
C PHE A 44 -0.14 18.63 7.41
N GLN A 45 -0.22 19.92 7.74
CA GLN A 45 0.93 20.85 7.81
C GLN A 45 0.98 21.45 9.22
N GLY A 46 2.18 21.89 9.63
CA GLY A 46 2.41 22.45 10.97
C GLY A 46 2.78 21.38 11.99
N THR A 47 2.52 21.65 13.27
CA THR A 47 2.89 20.76 14.39
C THR A 47 1.62 20.20 15.05
N ARG A 48 1.57 18.89 15.27
CA ARG A 48 0.54 18.21 16.05
C ARG A 48 1.17 17.37 17.16
N LYS A 49 0.47 17.25 18.27
CA LYS A 49 0.86 16.39 19.40
C LYS A 49 0.02 15.12 19.37
N PHE A 50 0.71 14.00 19.46
CA PHE A 50 0.13 12.67 19.49
C PHE A 50 0.55 11.96 20.78
N CYS A 51 -0.35 11.18 21.36
CA CYS A 51 -0.18 10.52 22.63
C CYS A 51 -0.30 9.00 22.43
N SER A 52 0.53 8.26 23.14
CA SER A 52 0.41 6.81 23.29
C SER A 52 -0.44 6.51 24.53
N ASP A 53 -1.54 5.78 24.35
CA ASP A 53 -2.36 5.38 25.50
C ASP A 53 -1.62 4.39 26.42
N GLU A 54 -0.76 3.54 25.84
CA GLU A 54 0.01 2.52 26.55
C GLU A 54 1.21 3.11 27.30
N SER A 55 2.11 3.80 26.59
CA SER A 55 3.38 4.29 27.17
C SER A 55 3.24 5.63 27.88
N LYS A 56 2.07 6.28 27.79
CA LYS A 56 1.82 7.67 28.24
C LYS A 56 2.78 8.70 27.65
N GLN A 57 3.48 8.35 26.58
CA GLN A 57 4.44 9.21 25.91
C GLN A 57 3.74 10.17 24.95
N THR A 58 4.25 11.41 24.92
CA THR A 58 3.81 12.43 23.96
C THR A 58 4.84 12.59 22.85
N TYR A 59 4.35 12.57 21.62
CA TYR A 59 5.10 12.74 20.38
C TYR A 59 4.69 14.05 19.73
N SER A 60 5.66 14.87 19.34
CA SER A 60 5.45 16.07 18.53
C SER A 60 5.83 15.75 17.09
N VAL A 61 4.84 15.79 16.19
CA VAL A 61 5.04 15.56 14.76
C VAL A 61 4.86 16.87 14.02
N LYS A 62 5.92 17.32 13.35
CA LYS A 62 5.95 18.55 12.56
C LYS A 62 6.14 18.24 11.09
N ILE A 63 5.25 18.77 10.24
CA ILE A 63 5.31 18.63 8.79
C ILE A 63 5.43 20.01 8.14
N LYS A 64 6.42 20.17 7.25
CA LYS A 64 6.63 21.37 6.41
C LYS A 64 6.96 20.95 4.97
N GLY A 65 6.00 21.09 4.06
CA GLY A 65 6.11 20.49 2.74
C GLY A 65 6.18 18.98 2.89
N SER A 66 7.15 18.32 2.24
CA SER A 66 7.41 16.89 2.45
C SER A 66 8.29 16.58 3.67
N ASN A 67 8.90 17.58 4.32
CA ASN A 67 9.78 17.33 5.45
C ASN A 67 8.97 17.02 6.71
N VAL A 68 9.34 15.95 7.41
CA VAL A 68 8.70 15.50 8.65
C VAL A 68 9.74 15.41 9.76
N ILE A 69 9.34 15.85 10.95
CA ILE A 69 10.12 15.70 12.18
C ILE A 69 9.21 15.07 13.24
N ILE A 70 9.63 13.94 13.79
CA ILE A 70 8.98 13.30 14.95
C ILE A 70 9.91 13.48 16.15
N ALA A 71 9.43 14.07 17.24
CA ALA A 71 10.21 14.30 18.45
C ALA A 71 9.47 13.77 19.69
N TYR A 72 10.19 13.05 20.55
CA TYR A 72 9.68 12.55 21.83
C TYR A 72 10.85 12.40 22.81
N ALA A 73 10.65 12.77 24.07
CA ALA A 73 11.74 12.85 25.06
C ALA A 73 12.99 13.56 24.49
N SER A 74 14.15 12.89 24.47
CA SER A 74 15.41 13.38 23.88
C SER A 74 15.65 12.88 22.45
N VAL A 75 14.69 12.20 21.84
CA VAL A 75 14.79 11.62 20.49
C VAL A 75 14.18 12.56 19.46
N LYS A 76 14.84 12.67 18.30
CA LYS A 76 14.39 13.47 17.17
C LYS A 76 14.68 12.77 15.85
N ILE A 77 13.62 12.29 15.21
CA ILE A 77 13.68 11.61 13.92
C ILE A 77 13.33 12.62 12.83
N LYS A 78 14.15 12.68 11.78
CA LYS A 78 13.92 13.54 10.62
C LYS A 78 13.76 12.66 9.39
N GLY A 79 12.79 13.00 8.54
CA GLY A 79 12.59 12.30 7.29
C GLY A 79 11.76 13.09 6.29
N SER A 80 11.39 12.42 5.21
CA SER A 80 10.55 12.95 4.14
C SER A 80 9.31 12.06 3.96
N PHE A 81 8.13 12.69 3.87
CA PHE A 81 6.89 12.01 3.54
C PHE A 81 6.84 11.66 2.06
N LYS A 82 6.60 10.39 1.74
CA LYS A 82 6.45 9.90 0.37
C LYS A 82 5.51 8.70 0.34
N LYS A 83 4.42 8.79 -0.43
CA LYS A 83 3.43 7.70 -0.63
C LYS A 83 2.85 7.16 0.69
N GLY A 84 2.49 8.03 1.63
CA GLY A 84 1.93 7.61 2.93
C GLY A 84 2.96 7.20 3.98
N LEU A 85 4.25 7.17 3.62
CA LEU A 85 5.33 6.69 4.48
C LEU A 85 6.29 7.82 4.87
N LEU A 86 6.94 7.67 6.02
CA LEU A 86 8.11 8.47 6.39
C LEU A 86 9.39 7.75 5.95
N LEU A 87 10.18 8.39 5.08
CA LEU A 87 11.50 7.93 4.69
C LEU A 87 12.56 8.70 5.46
N THR A 88 13.39 7.99 6.23
CA THR A 88 14.47 8.59 7.03
C THR A 88 15.83 8.21 6.44
N ASN A 89 16.83 9.06 6.67
CA ASN A 89 18.23 8.76 6.36
C ASN A 89 19.05 8.53 7.65
N ASP A 90 18.38 8.41 8.80
CA ASP A 90 19.05 8.14 10.08
C ASP A 90 19.47 6.67 10.10
N PRO A 91 20.78 6.34 10.21
CA PRO A 91 21.25 4.96 10.18
C PRO A 91 20.68 4.09 11.31
N LYS A 92 20.17 4.68 12.40
CA LYS A 92 19.49 3.96 13.49
C LYS A 92 18.05 3.58 13.16
N GLU A 93 17.46 4.25 12.18
CA GLU A 93 16.09 4.02 11.74
C GLU A 93 16.06 3.20 10.45
N VAL A 94 17.12 3.20 9.64
CA VAL A 94 17.23 2.41 8.40
C VAL A 94 17.22 0.92 8.69
N GLU A 95 16.21 0.21 8.19
CA GLU A 95 16.11 -1.24 8.27
C GLU A 95 16.73 -1.90 7.03
N TYR A 96 17.71 -2.79 7.23
CA TYR A 96 18.35 -3.53 6.14
C TYR A 96 17.68 -4.89 5.95
N TRP A 97 17.15 -5.15 4.75
CA TRP A 97 16.61 -6.48 4.42
C TRP A 97 17.71 -7.53 4.30
N ARG A 98 17.40 -8.75 4.76
CA ARG A 98 18.30 -9.91 4.81
C ARG A 98 18.80 -10.40 3.43
N TYR A 99 18.14 -10.01 2.32
CA TYR A 99 18.42 -10.51 0.96
C TYR A 99 18.69 -9.40 -0.08
N GLY A 100 19.68 -8.54 0.19
CA GLY A 100 20.51 -7.99 -0.91
C GLY A 100 20.11 -6.64 -1.51
N GLY A 101 19.44 -5.75 -0.78
CA GLY A 101 19.25 -4.37 -1.21
C GLY A 101 19.23 -3.40 -0.04
N LYS A 102 20.03 -2.31 -0.11
CA LYS A 102 19.87 -1.16 0.80
C LYS A 102 18.57 -0.45 0.45
N HIS A 103 17.50 -0.79 1.15
CA HIS A 103 16.28 0.01 1.10
C HIS A 103 16.26 0.90 2.33
N ASN A 104 16.37 2.22 2.14
CA ASN A 104 16.20 3.21 3.20
C ASN A 104 14.71 3.35 3.56
N TYR A 105 14.09 2.28 4.04
CA TYR A 105 12.87 2.42 4.79
C TYR A 105 13.32 2.59 6.25
N GLY A 106 12.98 3.74 6.83
CA GLY A 106 13.05 3.86 8.29
C GLY A 106 12.17 2.77 8.93
N LYS A 107 12.06 2.72 10.27
CA LYS A 107 10.86 2.12 10.90
C LYS A 107 9.61 2.58 10.12
N TYR A 108 8.66 1.69 9.83
CA TYR A 108 7.57 2.06 8.95
C TYR A 108 6.58 2.95 9.68
N TYR A 109 6.65 4.26 9.43
CA TYR A 109 5.69 5.22 9.94
C TYR A 109 4.55 5.40 8.96
N ILE A 110 3.32 5.22 9.43
CA ILE A 110 2.10 5.63 8.73
C ILE A 110 1.63 6.94 9.36
N LEU A 111 1.54 7.99 8.55
CA LEU A 111 1.06 9.31 9.00
C LEU A 111 -0.34 9.54 8.44
N LYS A 112 -1.28 9.82 9.34
CA LYS A 112 -2.64 10.31 9.03
C LYS A 112 -2.91 11.61 9.79
N ALA A 113 -4.09 12.18 9.57
CA ALA A 113 -4.40 13.50 10.12
C ALA A 113 -4.56 13.43 11.65
N ASP A 114 -5.20 12.38 12.13
CA ASP A 114 -5.67 12.17 13.50
C ASP A 114 -4.88 11.10 14.26
N TYR A 115 -4.07 10.30 13.56
CA TYR A 115 -3.13 9.38 14.17
C TYR A 115 -1.84 9.25 13.36
N PHE A 116 -0.81 8.70 14.00
CA PHE A 116 0.28 8.05 13.29
C PHE A 116 0.56 6.69 13.91
N SER A 117 1.19 5.79 13.17
CA SER A 117 1.59 4.49 13.69
C SER A 117 2.99 4.09 13.25
N VAL A 118 3.59 3.16 13.99
CA VAL A 118 4.93 2.63 13.75
C VAL A 118 4.85 1.11 13.70
N LEU A 119 5.31 0.50 12.59
CA LEU A 119 5.44 -0.96 12.49
C LEU A 119 6.54 -1.46 13.42
N ILE A 120 6.23 -2.53 14.14
CA ILE A 120 7.13 -3.32 14.96
C ILE A 120 7.66 -4.46 14.07
N PRO A 121 8.94 -4.47 13.69
CA PRO A 121 9.47 -5.49 12.78
C PRO A 121 9.47 -6.89 13.42
N GLU A 122 9.52 -6.99 14.75
CA GLU A 122 9.62 -8.26 15.47
C GLU A 122 8.36 -9.13 15.34
N ASN A 123 7.18 -8.53 15.32
CA ASN A 123 5.89 -9.24 15.31
C ASN A 123 4.93 -8.79 14.20
N GLY A 124 5.25 -7.74 13.44
CA GLY A 124 4.41 -7.21 12.38
C GLY A 124 3.22 -6.36 12.86
N GLU A 125 3.14 -6.05 14.16
CA GLU A 125 2.10 -5.20 14.73
C GLU A 125 2.44 -3.71 14.59
N TYR A 126 1.45 -2.85 14.81
CA TYR A 126 1.62 -1.40 14.75
C TYR A 126 1.36 -0.78 16.12
N TYR A 127 2.29 0.05 16.62
CA TYR A 127 1.99 0.97 17.71
C TYR A 127 1.25 2.18 17.17
N PHE A 128 0.06 2.47 17.71
CA PHE A 128 -0.77 3.59 17.32
C PHE A 128 -0.67 4.75 18.31
N TYR A 129 -0.62 5.96 17.76
CA TYR A 129 -0.54 7.21 18.51
C TYR A 129 -1.61 8.15 17.99
N THR A 130 -2.55 8.54 18.85
CA THR A 130 -3.70 9.39 18.51
C THR A 130 -3.45 10.83 18.94
N LEU A 131 -4.23 11.79 18.44
CA LEU A 131 -4.14 13.16 18.93
C LEU A 131 -4.30 13.21 20.46
N CYS A 132 -3.42 13.94 21.13
CA CYS A 132 -3.55 14.13 22.57
C CYS A 132 -4.89 14.81 22.89
N LYS A 133 -5.64 14.23 23.84
CA LYS A 133 -6.86 14.84 24.38
C LYS A 133 -6.49 16.15 25.09
N GLN A 134 -7.29 17.18 24.87
CA GLN A 134 -7.17 18.47 25.57
C GLN A 134 -7.75 18.38 26.98
#